data_AF-A0A225URU8-F1
#
_entry.id   AF-A0A225URU8-F1
#
_cell.length_a   1.000
_cell.length_b   1.000
_cell.length_c   1.000
_cell.angle_alpha   90.00
_cell.angle_beta   90.00
_cell.angle_gamma   90.00
#
_symmetry.space_group_name_H-M   'P 1'
#
loop_
_entity.id
_entity.type
_entity.pdbx_description
1 polymer ?
#
loop_
_entity_poly.entity_id
_entity_poly.type
_entity_poly.pdbx_seq_one_letter_code
_entity_poly.pdbx_strand_id
1 'polypeptide(L)'
;FDGSAKTEKYGGYGSSSWIVWRLPDWAIVTAASAYLEATTVNMAEYSGMNNGVQAALDIGATDLVIVGDSRLAIQQSLGVIACKKESLMTQLNTDNSLHD
;
A
#
# COMPACT_ATOMS: atom_id res chain seq x y z
N PHE A 1 6.71 1.83 -0.38
CA PHE A 1 5.87 1.05 -1.32
C PHE A 1 5.83 1.80 -2.64
N ASP A 2 5.50 1.10 -3.71
CA ASP A 2 5.29 1.68 -5.06
C ASP A 2 4.30 0.80 -5.83
N GLY A 3 3.53 1.39 -6.75
CA GLY A 3 2.51 0.75 -7.56
C GLY A 3 2.55 1.22 -9.01
N SER A 4 2.53 0.26 -9.93
CA SER A 4 2.48 0.53 -11.37
C SER A 4 1.25 -0.08 -12.01
N ALA A 5 0.73 0.57 -13.06
CA ALA A 5 -0.35 0.03 -13.86
C ALA A 5 -0.15 0.37 -15.34
N LYS A 6 -0.49 -0.58 -16.21
CA LYS A 6 -0.65 -0.36 -17.64
C LYS A 6 -2.08 0.08 -17.92
N THR A 7 -2.26 0.92 -18.93
CA THR A 7 -3.61 1.31 -19.35
C THR A 7 -4.34 0.11 -19.97
N GLU A 8 -5.67 0.18 -20.05
CA GLU A 8 -6.49 -0.89 -20.64
C GLU A 8 -6.06 -1.25 -22.07
N LYS A 9 -5.59 -0.25 -22.84
CA LYS A 9 -5.00 -0.44 -24.18
C LYS A 9 -3.84 -1.46 -24.18
N TYR A 10 -3.13 -1.55 -23.07
CA TYR A 10 -1.97 -2.42 -22.89
C TYR A 10 -2.27 -3.56 -21.90
N GLY A 11 -3.55 -3.97 -21.79
CA GLY A 11 -3.97 -5.12 -20.99
C GLY A 11 -4.40 -4.81 -19.56
N GLY A 12 -4.33 -3.55 -19.11
CA GLY A 12 -4.91 -3.12 -17.83
C GLY A 12 -4.27 -3.71 -16.55
N TYR A 13 -3.22 -4.53 -16.70
CA TYR A 13 -2.53 -5.14 -15.58
C TYR A 13 -1.57 -4.17 -14.90
N GLY A 14 -1.13 -4.52 -13.70
CA GLY A 14 -0.16 -3.75 -12.97
C GLY A 14 0.58 -4.58 -11.93
N SER A 15 1.27 -3.89 -11.05
CA SER A 15 2.03 -4.50 -9.99
C SER A 15 2.10 -3.58 -8.79
N SER A 16 2.21 -4.15 -7.60
CA SER A 16 2.56 -3.42 -6.39
C SER A 16 3.82 -4.00 -5.78
N SER A 17 4.56 -3.18 -5.04
CA SER A 17 5.79 -3.60 -4.36
C SER A 17 5.96 -2.90 -3.03
N TRP A 18 6.59 -3.60 -2.09
CA TRP A 18 6.86 -3.09 -0.75
C TRP A 18 8.14 -3.69 -0.19
N ILE A 19 8.79 -2.90 0.67
CA ILE A 19 9.96 -3.29 1.43
C ILE A 19 9.69 -2.90 2.88
N VAL A 20 9.95 -3.82 3.81
CA VAL A 20 9.94 -3.57 5.25
C VAL A 20 11.38 -3.51 5.71
N TRP A 21 11.80 -2.33 6.18
CA TRP A 21 13.07 -2.16 6.86
C TRP A 21 12.86 -2.16 8.37
N ARG A 22 13.73 -2.85 9.09
CA ARG A 22 13.88 -2.68 10.53
C ARG A 22 14.74 -1.44 10.77
N LEU A 23 14.32 -0.60 11.72
CA LEU A 23 15.09 0.55 12.17
C LEU A 23 15.66 0.29 13.57
N PRO A 24 16.82 0.90 13.92
CA PRO A 24 17.59 1.87 13.13
C PRO A 24 18.67 1.24 12.23
N ASP A 25 18.80 -0.09 12.20
CA ASP A 25 19.87 -0.78 11.46
C ASP A 25 19.63 -0.85 9.94
N TRP A 26 18.46 -0.42 9.47
CA TRP A 26 18.04 -0.42 8.07
C TRP A 26 18.07 -1.82 7.43
N ALA A 27 17.93 -2.87 8.25
CA ALA A 27 17.93 -4.24 7.78
C ALA A 27 16.65 -4.52 6.96
N ILE A 28 16.79 -5.08 5.76
CA ILE A 28 15.65 -5.56 4.97
C ILE A 28 15.09 -6.80 5.67
N VAL A 29 13.86 -6.70 6.19
CA VAL A 29 13.13 -7.82 6.77
C VAL A 29 12.34 -8.55 5.70
N THR A 30 11.66 -7.78 4.84
CA THR A 30 10.84 -8.30 3.74
C THR A 30 11.01 -7.40 2.53
N ALA A 31 11.14 -8.00 1.35
CA ALA A 31 11.01 -7.32 0.07
C ALA A 31 10.14 -8.19 -0.84
N ALA A 32 9.01 -7.66 -1.28
CA ALA A 32 8.02 -8.42 -2.02
C ALA A 32 7.28 -7.55 -3.04
N SER A 33 6.63 -8.24 -3.98
CA SER A 33 5.81 -7.63 -5.01
C SER A 33 4.63 -8.53 -5.36
N ALA A 34 3.54 -7.94 -5.82
CA ALA A 34 2.37 -8.66 -6.31
C ALA A 34 2.03 -8.23 -7.74
N TYR A 35 1.65 -9.20 -8.57
CA TYR A 35 1.03 -8.94 -9.86
C TYR A 35 -0.46 -8.68 -9.67
N LEU A 36 -1.01 -7.72 -10.41
CA LEU A 36 -2.42 -7.33 -10.34
C LEU A 36 -3.02 -7.43 -11.76
N GLU A 37 -3.97 -8.35 -11.94
CA GLU A 37 -4.51 -8.72 -13.25
C GLU A 37 -5.26 -7.58 -13.95
N ALA A 38 -6.03 -6.81 -13.18
CA ALA A 38 -6.69 -5.59 -13.64
C ALA A 38 -6.61 -4.52 -12.56
N THR A 39 -5.89 -3.43 -12.80
CA THR A 39 -5.65 -2.42 -11.78
C THR A 39 -5.48 -1.02 -12.37
N THR A 40 -5.75 0.00 -11.55
CA THR A 40 -5.32 1.37 -11.83
C THR A 40 -4.07 1.68 -11.01
N VAL A 41 -3.33 2.74 -11.36
CA VAL A 41 -2.14 3.17 -10.58
C VAL A 41 -2.51 3.36 -9.11
N ASN A 42 -3.61 4.05 -8.81
CA ASN A 42 -4.05 4.24 -7.42
C ASN A 42 -4.26 2.90 -6.70
N MET A 43 -4.94 1.92 -7.32
CA MET A 43 -5.15 0.61 -6.69
C MET A 43 -3.84 -0.16 -6.47
N ALA A 44 -2.89 -0.04 -7.40
CA ALA A 44 -1.57 -0.64 -7.25
C ALA A 44 -0.79 -0.03 -6.08
N GLU A 45 -0.84 1.30 -5.93
CA GLU A 45 -0.21 2.03 -4.82
C GLU A 45 -0.80 1.61 -3.47
N TYR A 46 -2.14 1.60 -3.38
CA TYR A 46 -2.85 1.14 -2.19
C TYR A 46 -2.52 -0.30 -1.85
N SER A 47 -2.49 -1.19 -2.84
CA SER A 47 -2.09 -2.58 -2.63
C SER A 47 -0.66 -2.69 -2.07
N GLY A 48 0.29 -1.91 -2.60
CA GLY A 48 1.67 -1.91 -2.11
C GLY A 48 1.76 -1.40 -0.67
N MET A 49 1.07 -0.31 -0.36
CA MET A 49 1.01 0.25 0.99
C MET A 49 0.42 -0.74 1.99
N ASN A 50 -0.79 -1.27 1.72
CA ASN A 50 -1.50 -2.16 2.65
C ASN A 50 -0.75 -3.48 2.85
N ASN A 51 -0.18 -4.07 1.79
CA ASN A 51 0.63 -5.28 1.93
C ASN A 51 1.91 -5.02 2.73
N GLY A 52 2.52 -3.84 2.59
CA GLY A 52 3.67 -3.42 3.39
C GLY A 52 3.33 -3.26 4.87
N VAL A 53 2.19 -2.65 5.18
CA VAL A 53 1.69 -2.52 6.56
C VAL A 53 1.39 -3.90 7.15
N GLN A 54 0.65 -4.75 6.44
CA GLN A 54 0.34 -6.11 6.89
C GLN A 54 1.63 -6.91 7.15
N ALA A 55 2.60 -6.86 6.24
CA ALA A 55 3.88 -7.55 6.42
C ALA A 55 4.67 -7.05 7.65
N ALA A 56 4.51 -5.78 8.02
CA ALA A 56 5.13 -5.23 9.22
C ALA A 56 4.36 -5.63 10.50
N LEU A 57 3.03 -5.69 10.45
CA LEU A 57 2.20 -6.20 11.54
C LEU A 57 2.47 -7.69 11.82
N ASP A 58 2.63 -8.50 10.77
CA ASP A 58 2.89 -9.94 10.88
C ASP A 58 4.21 -10.26 11.61
N ILE A 59 5.19 -9.34 11.56
CA ILE A 59 6.46 -9.46 12.29
C ILE A 59 6.43 -8.75 13.65
N GLY A 60 5.27 -8.26 14.09
CA GLY A 60 5.04 -7.65 15.40
C GLY A 60 5.49 -6.19 15.52
N ALA A 61 5.57 -5.45 14.41
CA ALA A 61 5.89 -4.02 14.48
C ALA A 61 4.75 -3.23 15.14
N THR A 62 5.09 -2.41 16.14
CA THR A 62 4.15 -1.51 16.82
C THR A 62 4.19 -0.08 16.27
N ASP A 63 5.31 0.29 15.66
CA ASP A 63 5.59 1.64 15.16
C ASP A 63 6.08 1.55 13.71
N LEU A 64 5.47 2.35 12.84
CA LEU A 64 5.73 2.32 11.40
C LEU A 64 5.99 3.71 10.85
N VAL A 65 6.96 3.79 9.94
CA VAL A 65 7.14 4.93 9.04
C VAL A 65 6.79 4.46 7.63
N ILE A 66 5.68 4.97 7.11
CA ILE A 66 5.22 4.63 5.76
C ILE A 66 5.83 5.62 4.76
N VAL A 67 6.55 5.09 3.77
CA VAL A 67 7.16 5.88 2.69
C VAL A 67 6.69 5.36 1.34
N GLY A 68 6.26 6.25 0.47
CA GLY A 68 5.88 6.02 -0.91
C GLY A 68 5.87 7.34 -1.68
N ASP A 69 5.84 7.29 -3.00
CA ASP A 69 5.78 8.47 -3.88
C ASP A 69 4.34 8.92 -4.19
N SER A 70 3.35 8.04 -3.99
CA SER A 70 1.93 8.37 -4.10
C SER A 70 1.44 9.27 -2.97
N ARG A 71 1.51 10.58 -3.19
CA ARG A 71 0.93 11.62 -2.31
C ARG A 71 -0.53 11.33 -1.97
N LEU A 72 -1.32 10.86 -2.93
CA LEU A 72 -2.74 10.59 -2.72
C LEU A 72 -2.96 9.45 -1.72
N ALA A 73 -2.27 8.32 -1.90
CA ALA A 73 -2.40 7.18 -1.00
C ALA A 73 -1.99 7.55 0.43
N ILE A 74 -0.87 8.28 0.58
CA ILE A 74 -0.35 8.73 1.88
C ILE A 74 -1.31 9.72 2.56
N GLN A 75 -1.80 10.72 1.84
CA GLN A 75 -2.68 11.73 2.45
C GLN A 75 -4.05 11.18 2.81
N GLN A 76 -4.55 10.20 2.04
CA GLN A 76 -5.82 9.54 2.33
C GLN A 76 -5.71 8.54 3.50
N SER A 77 -4.61 7.78 3.61
CA SER A 77 -4.39 6.90 4.76
C SER A 77 -4.22 7.67 6.07
N LEU A 78 -3.63 8.86 6.02
CA LEU A 78 -3.51 9.76 7.17
C LEU A 78 -4.80 10.56 7.48
N GLY A 79 -5.89 10.35 6.73
CA GLY A 79 -7.14 11.08 6.90
C GLY A 79 -7.07 12.57 6.55
N VAL A 80 -5.97 13.05 5.95
CA VAL A 80 -5.78 14.45 5.54
C VAL A 80 -6.68 14.80 4.35
N ILE A 81 -6.95 13.82 3.48
CA ILE A 81 -7.84 13.96 2.32
C ILE A 81 -8.89 12.85 2.35
N ALA A 82 -10.14 13.20 2.05
CA ALA A 82 -11.22 12.21 1.96
C ALA A 82 -11.03 11.28 0.74
N CYS A 83 -11.24 9.98 0.94
CA CYS A 83 -11.36 9.01 -0.14
C CYS A 83 -12.82 8.92 -0.59
N LYS A 84 -13.08 9.21 -1.87
CA LYS A 84 -14.45 9.24 -2.46
C LYS A 84 -14.79 8.01 -3.30
N LYS A 85 -13.82 7.12 -3.54
CA LYS A 85 -14.02 5.93 -4.38
C LYS A 85 -14.26 4.72 -3.47
N GLU A 86 -15.44 4.12 -3.52
CA GLU A 86 -15.87 3.03 -2.62
C GLU A 86 -14.87 1.85 -2.56
N SER A 87 -14.36 1.42 -3.72
CA SER A 87 -13.32 0.37 -3.80
C SER A 87 -12.05 0.69 -2.98
N LEU A 88 -11.64 1.96 -2.92
CA LEU A 88 -10.48 2.41 -2.15
C LEU A 88 -10.84 2.67 -0.69
N MET A 89 -12.09 3.08 -0.43
CA MET A 89 -12.60 3.26 0.92
C MET A 89 -12.70 1.93 1.68
N THR A 90 -13.01 0.83 0.99
CA THR A 90 -13.00 -0.53 1.56
C THR A 90 -11.58 -0.94 1.98
N GLN A 91 -10.57 -0.66 1.14
CA GLN A 91 -9.17 -0.93 1.46
C GLN A 91 -8.66 -0.10 2.63
N LEU A 92 -9.06 1.19 2.72
CA LEU A 92 -8.73 2.06 3.85
C LEU A 92 -9.43 1.66 5.15
N ASN A 93 -10.71 1.28 5.08
CA ASN A 93 -11.50 0.94 6.26
C ASN A 93 -11.14 -0.43 6.85
N THR A 94 -10.50 -1.31 6.08
CA THR A 94 -9.98 -2.58 6.63
C THR A 94 -8.90 -2.30 7.68
N ASP A 95 -8.08 -1.26 7.49
CA ASP A 95 -7.06 -0.82 8.46
C ASP A 95 -7.68 -0.20 9.73
N ASN A 96 -8.82 0.50 9.63
CA ASN A 96 -9.48 1.10 10.80
C ASN A 96 -10.20 0.08 11.70
N SER A 97 -10.53 -1.11 11.20
CA SER A 97 -11.16 -2.17 12.03
C SER A 97 -10.17 -2.94 12.91
N LEU A 98 -8.87 -2.67 12.78
CA LEU A 98 -7.80 -3.25 13.61
C LEU A 98 -7.44 -2.37 14.82
N HIS A 99 -8.16 -1.27 15.02
CA HIS A 99 -7.95 -0.32 16.12
C HIS A 99 -9.07 -0.31 17.20
N ASP A 100 -10.03 -1.25 17.14
CA ASP A 100 -11.05 -1.47 18.18
C ASP A 100 -10.78 -2.73 19.03
#